data_AF-A0A2T3KZW2-F1
#
_entry.id   AF-A0A2T3KZW2-F1
#
_cell.length_a   1.000
_cell.length_b   1.000
_cell.length_c   1.000
_cell.angle_alpha   90.00
_cell.angle_beta   90.00
_cell.angle_gamma   90.00
#
_symmetry.space_group_name_H-M   'P 1'
#
loop_
_entity.id
_entity.type
_entity.pdbx_description
1 polymer ?
#
loop_
_entity_poly.entity_id
_entity_poly.type
_entity_poly.pdbx_seq_one_letter_code
_entity_poly.pdbx_strand_id
1 'polypeptide(L)'
;MSEKLQKVLARAGQGSRREIELMIQNGRVSVDGVVAKLGDRLEDMTANVRVDGHRIELISSDEEICRILAYNKPEGELCTRHDPEGRRTVFDRLPRLNTGRWVSVGRLDANTSGLLLFTTDGELANRLMHPSRTVEREYMVRVFGDVTEQMVKNLVKGVELEDGLARFEDVVYAGGEGMNHTFYVVITEGRNREVRRLWDSQGVTVSRLKRVRYGDVYLTKDMPRGGWSELELKEVNELRATVELPPETETALTVEGQKRKKGIRQIRRAVRRHEERIETGNGNARGRRGRNNDRRNPGASRNADVESQQNERRGSGRSQPAKGRDNRNDSGKPQSSGKRKPSGNAANRRNPLANKPAKPRTRK
;
A
#
# COMPACT_ATOMS: atom_id res chain seq x y z
N MET A 1 -22.74 21.74 -2.04
CA MET A 1 -22.86 21.43 -0.59
C MET A 1 -21.61 21.99 0.07
N SER A 2 -21.70 22.81 1.12
CA SER A 2 -20.50 23.45 1.65
C SER A 2 -19.66 22.52 2.52
N GLU A 3 -18.34 22.59 2.39
CA GLU A 3 -17.36 21.79 3.16
C GLU A 3 -16.42 22.70 3.95
N LYS A 4 -15.88 22.24 5.09
CA LYS A 4 -14.86 22.98 5.85
C LYS A 4 -13.60 23.17 4.99
N LEU A 5 -13.04 24.37 4.93
CA LEU A 5 -11.92 24.71 4.04
C LEU A 5 -10.70 23.79 4.23
N GLN A 6 -10.37 23.43 5.48
CA GLN A 6 -9.29 22.49 5.78
C GLN A 6 -9.57 21.05 5.33
N LYS A 7 -10.84 20.66 5.12
CA LYS A 7 -11.20 19.35 4.52
C LYS A 7 -10.91 19.37 3.02
N VAL A 8 -11.31 20.43 2.32
CA VAL A 8 -11.08 20.59 0.87
C VAL A 8 -9.59 20.67 0.56
N LEU A 9 -8.83 21.52 1.26
CA LEU A 9 -7.38 21.64 1.05
C LEU A 9 -6.61 20.35 1.42
N ALA A 10 -7.08 19.59 2.43
CA ALA A 10 -6.50 18.29 2.76
C ALA A 10 -6.84 17.21 1.71
N ARG A 11 -7.95 17.35 0.97
CA ARG A 11 -8.27 16.55 -0.21
C ARG A 11 -7.36 16.93 -1.37
N ALA A 12 -7.17 18.23 -1.63
CA ALA A 12 -6.22 18.76 -2.62
C ALA A 12 -4.71 18.55 -2.26
N GLY A 13 -4.39 17.70 -1.29
CA GLY A 13 -3.02 17.29 -0.97
C GLY A 13 -2.19 18.28 -0.14
N GLN A 14 -2.73 19.44 0.26
CA GLN A 14 -1.95 20.56 0.84
C GLN A 14 -1.49 20.36 2.29
N GLY A 15 -1.80 19.22 2.92
CA GLY A 15 -1.39 18.89 4.28
C GLY A 15 -2.35 17.95 5.00
N SER A 16 -2.19 17.78 6.30
CA SER A 16 -3.26 17.30 7.18
C SER A 16 -4.25 18.42 7.52
N ARG A 17 -5.48 18.06 7.91
CA ARG A 17 -6.51 19.05 8.30
C ARG A 17 -6.00 19.99 9.39
N ARG A 18 -5.20 19.48 10.35
CA ARG A 18 -4.62 20.27 11.45
C ARG A 18 -3.46 21.17 11.00
N GLU A 19 -2.61 20.70 10.11
CA GLU A 19 -1.58 21.56 9.47
C GLU A 19 -2.25 22.72 8.72
N ILE A 20 -3.34 22.46 8.01
CA ILE A 20 -4.07 23.49 7.28
C ILE A 20 -4.85 24.43 8.23
N GLU A 21 -5.41 23.93 9.33
CA GLU A 21 -5.99 24.78 10.39
C GLU A 21 -4.93 25.75 10.96
N LEU A 22 -3.69 25.29 11.16
CA LEU A 22 -2.56 26.15 11.53
C LEU A 22 -2.19 27.14 10.41
N MET A 23 -2.20 26.74 9.13
CA MET A 23 -1.98 27.67 8.02
C MET A 23 -3.05 28.77 7.96
N ILE A 24 -4.32 28.41 8.15
CA ILE A 24 -5.46 29.34 8.20
C ILE A 24 -5.32 30.30 9.38
N GLN A 25 -5.01 29.81 10.59
CA GLN A 25 -4.76 30.65 11.77
C GLN A 25 -3.61 31.64 11.56
N ASN A 26 -2.57 31.26 10.82
CA ASN A 26 -1.44 32.13 10.48
C ASN A 26 -1.72 33.04 9.26
N GLY A 27 -2.95 33.12 8.77
CA GLY A 27 -3.33 33.99 7.63
C GLY A 27 -2.74 33.58 6.28
N ARG A 28 -2.19 32.36 6.16
CA ARG A 28 -1.52 31.86 4.94
C ARG A 28 -2.46 31.37 3.86
N VAL A 29 -3.77 31.35 4.12
CA VAL A 29 -4.80 30.83 3.22
C VAL A 29 -5.79 31.94 2.89
N SER A 30 -6.10 32.12 1.61
CA SER A 30 -7.10 33.09 1.16
C SER A 30 -8.09 32.46 0.18
N VAL A 31 -9.36 32.87 0.24
CA VAL A 31 -10.41 32.53 -0.72
C VAL A 31 -10.83 33.81 -1.42
N ASP A 32 -10.74 33.86 -2.75
CA ASP A 32 -11.09 35.02 -3.58
C ASP A 32 -10.42 36.35 -3.16
N GLY A 33 -9.21 36.23 -2.61
CA GLY A 33 -8.41 37.36 -2.12
C GLY A 33 -8.66 37.75 -0.66
N VAL A 34 -9.67 37.19 0.00
CA VAL A 34 -9.96 37.40 1.43
C VAL A 34 -9.22 36.34 2.26
N VAL A 35 -8.50 36.76 3.31
CA VAL A 35 -7.82 35.83 4.23
C VAL A 35 -8.85 35.00 5.00
N ALA A 36 -8.73 33.68 4.94
CA ALA A 36 -9.66 32.75 5.56
C ALA A 36 -9.47 32.68 7.08
N LYS A 37 -10.55 32.35 7.80
CA LYS A 37 -10.58 32.17 9.25
C LYS A 37 -10.84 30.72 9.64
N LEU A 38 -10.45 30.37 10.87
CA LEU A 38 -10.60 29.01 11.37
C LEU A 38 -12.09 28.64 11.45
N GLY A 39 -12.46 27.62 10.69
CA GLY A 39 -13.85 27.15 10.62
C GLY A 39 -14.63 27.63 9.40
N ASP A 40 -14.03 28.44 8.53
CA ASP A 40 -14.63 28.81 7.24
C ASP A 40 -15.02 27.58 6.41
N ARG A 41 -16.04 27.75 5.59
CA ARG A 41 -16.54 26.73 4.67
C ARG A 41 -16.39 27.24 3.24
N LEU A 42 -16.05 26.33 2.35
CA LEU A 42 -16.09 26.56 0.92
C LEU A 42 -17.42 26.03 0.39
N GLU A 43 -18.17 26.87 -0.32
CA GLU A 43 -19.48 26.51 -0.89
C GLU A 43 -19.39 26.29 -2.41
N ASP A 44 -18.56 27.10 -3.07
CA ASP A 44 -18.26 27.06 -4.50
C ASP A 44 -16.86 26.47 -4.73
N MET A 45 -16.79 25.40 -5.53
CA MET A 45 -15.55 24.73 -5.89
C MET A 45 -14.75 25.44 -7.00
N THR A 46 -15.33 26.47 -7.64
CA THR A 46 -14.66 27.30 -8.65
C THR A 46 -13.87 28.48 -8.04
N ALA A 47 -14.11 28.76 -6.75
CA ALA A 47 -13.49 29.83 -5.98
C ALA A 47 -11.95 29.81 -6.04
N ASN A 48 -11.33 30.99 -6.09
CA ASN A 48 -9.89 31.17 -6.21
C ASN A 48 -9.19 31.03 -4.85
N VAL A 49 -9.04 29.80 -4.40
CA VAL A 49 -8.33 29.46 -3.17
C VAL A 49 -6.82 29.49 -3.40
N ARG A 50 -6.10 30.17 -2.51
CA ARG A 50 -4.63 30.25 -2.49
C ARG A 50 -4.07 29.85 -1.13
N VAL A 51 -2.89 29.21 -1.15
CA VAL A 51 -2.05 28.96 0.03
C VAL A 51 -0.68 29.59 -0.26
N ASP A 52 -0.19 30.43 0.64
CA ASP A 52 1.05 31.22 0.46
C ASP A 52 1.11 31.97 -0.88
N GLY A 53 -0.04 32.53 -1.30
CA GLY A 53 -0.19 33.23 -2.60
C GLY A 53 -0.31 32.32 -3.84
N HIS A 54 -0.03 31.02 -3.72
CA HIS A 54 -0.11 30.07 -4.83
C HIS A 54 -1.54 29.54 -4.98
N ARG A 55 -2.11 29.59 -6.20
CA ARG A 55 -3.45 29.05 -6.47
C ARG A 55 -3.44 27.53 -6.34
N ILE A 56 -4.40 27.00 -5.60
CA ILE A 56 -4.60 25.57 -5.42
C ILE A 56 -5.69 25.08 -6.38
N GLU A 57 -5.42 23.99 -7.09
CA GLU A 57 -6.43 23.25 -7.84
C GLU A 57 -7.30 22.47 -6.84
N LEU A 58 -8.59 22.78 -6.83
CA LEU A 58 -9.56 22.17 -5.94
C LEU A 58 -10.17 20.93 -6.58
N ILE A 59 -10.38 19.88 -5.78
CA ILE A 59 -11.03 18.64 -6.20
C ILE A 59 -12.37 18.55 -5.47
N SER A 60 -13.47 18.38 -6.19
CA SER A 60 -14.75 18.08 -5.53
C SER A 60 -14.69 16.71 -4.85
N SER A 61 -15.66 16.42 -3.97
CA SER A 61 -15.80 15.07 -3.40
C SER A 61 -16.17 14.02 -4.43
N ASP A 62 -16.77 14.44 -5.55
CA ASP A 62 -17.52 13.57 -6.45
C ASP A 62 -16.67 13.22 -7.70
N GLU A 63 -15.62 13.99 -7.97
CA GLU A 63 -14.60 13.73 -9.02
C GLU A 63 -13.39 12.93 -8.50
N GLU A 64 -13.20 12.78 -7.19
CA GLU A 64 -12.06 12.04 -6.64
C GLU A 64 -12.34 10.53 -6.63
N ILE A 65 -11.79 9.81 -7.62
CA ILE A 65 -11.83 8.34 -7.65
C ILE A 65 -11.31 7.77 -6.32
N CYS A 66 -12.16 7.06 -5.58
CA CYS A 66 -11.76 6.39 -4.35
C CYS A 66 -10.85 5.18 -4.67
N ARG A 67 -9.57 5.33 -4.32
CA ARG A 67 -8.55 4.29 -4.47
C ARG A 67 -8.26 3.67 -3.12
N ILE A 68 -7.98 2.36 -3.07
CA ILE A 68 -7.62 1.66 -1.82
C ILE A 68 -6.38 0.78 -2.05
N LEU A 69 -5.38 0.89 -1.18
CA LEU A 69 -4.22 0.00 -1.13
C LEU A 69 -4.32 -0.96 0.04
N ALA A 70 -4.09 -2.24 -0.20
CA ALA A 70 -3.78 -3.24 0.82
C ALA A 70 -2.25 -3.35 1.00
N TYR A 71 -1.72 -2.84 2.11
CA TYR A 71 -0.29 -2.87 2.44
C TYR A 71 0.03 -3.95 3.48
N ASN A 72 1.07 -4.74 3.25
CA ASN A 72 1.60 -5.69 4.22
C ASN A 72 2.67 -5.01 5.08
N LYS A 73 2.25 -4.22 6.07
CA LYS A 73 3.14 -3.47 6.97
C LYS A 73 4.16 -4.42 7.64
N PRO A 74 5.47 -4.16 7.57
CA PRO A 74 6.45 -4.84 8.39
C PRO A 74 6.50 -4.28 9.83
N GLU A 75 7.14 -5.04 10.72
CA GLU A 75 7.62 -4.48 11.99
C GLU A 75 8.70 -3.41 11.74
N GLY A 76 8.85 -2.46 12.67
CA GLY A 76 9.81 -1.35 12.61
C GLY A 76 9.30 -0.08 11.91
N GLU A 77 8.19 -0.14 11.17
CA GLU A 77 7.58 1.05 10.54
C GLU A 77 6.50 1.70 11.41
N LEU A 78 6.48 3.04 11.40
CA LEU A 78 5.52 3.86 12.14
C LEU A 78 4.34 4.30 11.26
N CYS A 79 3.13 4.26 11.83
CA CYS A 79 1.91 4.81 11.23
C CYS A 79 1.80 6.32 11.51
N THR A 80 2.79 7.12 11.09
CA THR A 80 2.80 8.58 11.11
C THR A 80 3.25 9.12 9.75
N ARG A 81 2.82 10.33 9.37
CA ARG A 81 3.30 11.01 8.14
C ARG A 81 4.65 11.70 8.31
N HIS A 82 4.95 12.10 9.54
CA HIS A 82 6.20 12.73 9.90
C HIS A 82 6.65 12.15 11.24
N ASP A 83 7.90 11.73 11.32
CA ASP A 83 8.53 11.26 12.55
C ASP A 83 9.73 12.17 12.84
N PRO A 84 9.75 12.92 13.97
CA PRO A 84 10.84 13.84 14.28
C PRO A 84 12.21 13.15 14.44
N GLU A 85 12.23 11.87 14.80
CA GLU A 85 13.44 11.06 14.93
C GLU A 85 13.90 10.46 13.58
N GLY A 86 13.18 10.71 12.48
CA GLY A 86 13.51 10.21 11.14
C GLY A 86 13.33 8.70 10.97
N ARG A 87 12.56 8.04 11.84
CA ARG A 87 12.29 6.60 11.74
C ARG A 87 11.38 6.30 10.56
N ARG A 88 11.52 5.08 10.03
CA ARG A 88 10.81 4.61 8.82
C ARG A 88 9.30 4.69 9.00
N THR A 89 8.60 5.26 8.03
CA THR A 89 7.15 5.38 8.04
C THR A 89 6.49 4.43 7.04
N VAL A 90 5.22 4.11 7.28
CA VAL A 90 4.41 3.34 6.33
C VAL A 90 4.12 4.08 5.02
N PHE A 91 4.38 5.39 4.93
CA PHE A 91 4.15 6.20 3.74
C PHE A 91 5.34 6.20 2.77
N ASP A 92 6.55 5.87 3.23
CA ASP A 92 7.83 5.96 2.48
C ASP A 92 7.86 5.13 1.18
N ARG A 93 7.00 4.12 1.06
CA ARG A 93 6.92 3.17 -0.07
C ARG A 93 5.65 3.24 -0.90
N LEU A 94 4.71 4.10 -0.55
CA LEU A 94 3.42 4.19 -1.25
C LEU A 94 3.62 4.81 -2.65
N PRO A 95 2.77 4.46 -3.64
CA PRO A 95 2.85 5.09 -4.95
C PRO A 95 2.52 6.57 -4.81
N ARG A 96 3.27 7.42 -5.53
CA ARG A 96 2.94 8.84 -5.60
C ARG A 96 1.58 9.02 -6.30
N LEU A 97 0.81 9.97 -5.79
CA LEU A 97 -0.41 10.44 -6.41
C LEU A 97 -0.08 11.75 -7.15
N ASN A 98 -0.74 11.98 -8.29
CA ASN A 98 -0.63 13.26 -9.00
C ASN A 98 -1.39 14.36 -8.23
N THR A 99 -2.56 13.99 -7.72
CA THR A 99 -3.44 14.84 -6.92
C THR A 99 -3.94 14.03 -5.72
N GLY A 100 -4.23 14.69 -4.61
CA GLY A 100 -4.66 14.02 -3.38
C GLY A 100 -3.55 13.30 -2.62
N ARG A 101 -3.94 12.52 -1.60
CA ARG A 101 -2.99 11.96 -0.62
C ARG A 101 -3.50 10.68 0.04
N TRP A 102 -2.60 9.70 0.29
CA TRP A 102 -2.95 8.47 1.01
C TRP A 102 -3.28 8.71 2.49
N VAL A 103 -4.47 8.31 2.93
CA VAL A 103 -4.92 8.28 4.33
C VAL A 103 -4.87 6.84 4.83
N SER A 104 -4.18 6.59 5.94
CA SER A 104 -4.14 5.25 6.57
C SER A 104 -5.45 4.95 7.30
N VAL A 105 -6.03 3.78 7.07
CA VAL A 105 -7.20 3.29 7.80
C VAL A 105 -6.72 2.66 9.12
N GLY A 106 -6.83 3.46 10.18
CA GLY A 106 -6.33 3.13 11.51
C GLY A 106 -4.80 3.15 11.58
N ARG A 107 -4.27 2.49 12.62
CA ARG A 107 -2.84 2.34 12.86
C ARG A 107 -2.52 0.88 13.18
N LEU A 108 -1.24 0.53 13.10
CA LEU A 108 -0.65 -0.67 13.67
C LEU A 108 0.62 -0.24 14.42
N ASP A 109 0.89 -0.84 15.58
CA ASP A 109 2.10 -0.56 16.34
C ASP A 109 3.37 -0.82 15.53
N ALA A 110 4.49 -0.20 15.93
CA ALA A 110 5.81 -0.46 15.38
C ALA A 110 6.15 -1.96 15.38
N ASN A 111 5.81 -2.67 16.46
CA ASN A 111 6.05 -4.11 16.63
C ASN A 111 4.89 -5.01 16.16
N THR A 112 3.99 -4.49 15.32
CA THR A 112 2.89 -5.24 14.72
C THR A 112 2.99 -5.19 13.20
N SER A 113 2.85 -6.37 12.57
CA SER A 113 2.90 -6.53 11.11
C SER A 113 1.53 -6.82 10.50
N GLY A 114 1.46 -6.89 9.17
CA GLY A 114 0.28 -7.33 8.43
C GLY A 114 -0.53 -6.20 7.81
N LEU A 115 -1.83 -6.45 7.59
CA LEU A 115 -2.67 -5.62 6.74
C LEU A 115 -2.87 -4.21 7.29
N LEU A 116 -2.46 -3.21 6.52
CA LEU A 116 -2.86 -1.82 6.72
C LEU A 116 -3.49 -1.33 5.42
N LEU A 117 -4.71 -0.81 5.49
CA LEU A 117 -5.36 -0.20 4.33
C LEU A 117 -4.96 1.27 4.23
N PHE A 118 -4.80 1.75 3.01
CA PHE A 118 -4.74 3.19 2.70
C PHE A 118 -5.82 3.53 1.70
N THR A 119 -6.37 4.73 1.75
CA THR A 119 -7.32 5.22 0.74
C THR A 119 -7.10 6.70 0.42
N THR A 120 -7.54 7.16 -0.74
CA THR A 120 -7.69 8.60 -1.04
C THR A 120 -8.92 9.19 -0.33
N ASP A 121 -10.01 8.44 -0.24
CA ASP A 121 -11.26 8.88 0.39
C ASP A 121 -11.15 8.95 1.92
N GLY A 122 -11.05 10.18 2.42
CA GLY A 122 -11.00 10.46 3.86
C GLY A 122 -12.31 10.23 4.63
N GLU A 123 -13.46 10.11 3.96
CA GLU A 123 -14.74 9.73 4.57
C GLU A 123 -14.81 8.20 4.75
N LEU A 124 -14.45 7.44 3.72
CA LEU A 124 -14.29 5.98 3.83
C LEU A 124 -13.31 5.60 4.94
N ALA A 125 -12.15 6.25 5.00
CA ALA A 125 -11.18 6.04 6.07
C ALA A 125 -11.79 6.31 7.47
N ASN A 126 -12.54 7.40 7.60
CA ASN A 126 -13.19 7.77 8.87
C ASN A 126 -14.21 6.73 9.31
N ARG A 127 -15.12 6.32 8.40
CA ARG A 127 -16.17 5.34 8.74
C ARG A 127 -15.60 3.95 9.05
N LEU A 128 -14.60 3.48 8.31
CA LEU A 128 -13.94 2.20 8.59
C LEU A 128 -13.23 2.18 9.96
N MET A 129 -12.72 3.34 10.42
CA MET A 129 -12.11 3.48 11.75
C MET A 129 -13.13 3.65 12.88
N HIS A 130 -14.30 4.22 12.61
CA HIS A 130 -15.22 4.65 13.66
C HIS A 130 -15.83 3.45 14.41
N PRO A 131 -15.78 3.40 15.76
CA PRO A 131 -16.28 2.25 16.53
C PRO A 131 -17.75 1.89 16.26
N SER A 132 -18.60 2.87 15.96
CA SER A 132 -20.03 2.63 15.65
C SER A 132 -20.29 1.84 14.36
N ARG A 133 -19.27 1.61 13.53
CA ARG A 133 -19.37 0.74 12.34
C ARG A 133 -18.90 -0.69 12.62
N THR A 134 -18.38 -0.97 13.80
CA THR A 134 -17.99 -2.30 14.30
C THR A 134 -17.22 -3.15 13.28
N VAL A 135 -16.39 -2.51 12.44
CA VAL A 135 -15.70 -3.19 11.34
C VAL A 135 -14.66 -4.14 11.90
N GLU A 136 -14.80 -5.43 11.61
CA GLU A 136 -13.93 -6.47 12.13
C GLU A 136 -12.46 -6.30 11.72
N ARG A 137 -11.55 -6.60 12.65
CA ARG A 137 -10.12 -6.74 12.41
C ARG A 137 -9.68 -8.10 12.96
N GLU A 138 -9.15 -8.94 12.09
CA GLU A 138 -8.67 -10.27 12.46
C GLU A 138 -7.15 -10.28 12.58
N TYR A 139 -6.65 -10.85 13.67
CA TYR A 139 -5.22 -10.98 13.95
C TYR A 139 -4.83 -12.44 14.12
N MET A 140 -3.75 -12.83 13.43
CA MET A 140 -2.99 -14.01 13.78
C MET A 140 -2.04 -13.63 14.93
N VAL A 141 -2.26 -14.23 16.10
CA VAL A 141 -1.51 -13.99 17.33
C VAL A 141 -0.72 -15.25 17.67
N ARG A 142 0.59 -15.11 17.89
CA ARG A 142 1.38 -16.13 18.60
C ARG A 142 1.58 -15.66 20.02
N VAL A 143 1.26 -16.52 20.98
CA VAL A 143 1.40 -16.28 22.40
C VAL A 143 2.45 -17.20 23.02
N PHE A 144 2.93 -16.83 24.19
CA PHE A 144 3.84 -17.60 25.03
C PHE A 144 3.24 -17.75 26.43
N GLY A 145 3.11 -19.00 26.88
CA GLY A 145 2.46 -19.40 28.13
C GLY A 145 1.37 -20.45 27.90
N ASP A 146 0.96 -21.13 28.97
CA ASP A 146 -0.07 -22.17 28.91
C ASP A 146 -1.47 -21.54 28.75
N VAL A 147 -2.15 -21.86 27.65
CA VAL A 147 -3.50 -21.34 27.37
C VAL A 147 -4.55 -22.41 27.65
N THR A 148 -5.38 -22.16 28.67
CA THR A 148 -6.52 -23.03 29.00
C THR A 148 -7.78 -22.64 28.24
N GLU A 149 -8.71 -23.58 28.05
CA GLU A 149 -10.04 -23.25 27.50
C GLU A 149 -10.78 -22.19 28.34
N GLN A 150 -10.55 -22.16 29.66
CA GLN A 150 -11.22 -21.20 30.52
C GLN A 150 -10.74 -19.78 30.26
N MET A 151 -9.44 -19.58 30.00
CA MET A 151 -8.91 -18.28 29.56
C MET A 151 -9.56 -17.83 28.25
N VAL A 152 -9.71 -18.72 27.28
CA VAL A 152 -10.39 -18.41 26.01
C VAL A 152 -11.86 -18.03 26.24
N LYS A 153 -12.58 -18.77 27.10
CA LYS A 153 -13.96 -18.45 27.49
C LYS A 153 -14.06 -17.08 28.19
N ASN A 154 -13.11 -16.73 29.05
CA ASN A 154 -13.05 -15.41 29.69
C ASN A 154 -12.84 -14.30 28.65
N LEU A 155 -11.89 -14.48 27.73
CA LEU A 155 -11.55 -13.50 26.69
C LEU A 155 -12.69 -13.22 25.72
N VAL A 156 -13.54 -14.21 25.42
CA VAL A 156 -14.75 -14.04 24.59
C VAL A 156 -15.92 -13.44 25.40
N LYS A 157 -16.06 -13.81 26.68
CA LYS A 157 -17.08 -13.23 27.58
C LYS A 157 -16.82 -11.75 27.86
N GLY A 158 -15.54 -11.38 27.97
CA GLY A 158 -15.05 -10.04 28.28
C GLY A 158 -14.31 -9.99 29.62
N VAL A 159 -13.29 -9.13 29.67
CA VAL A 159 -12.39 -8.91 30.79
C VAL A 159 -12.20 -7.41 31.02
N GLU A 160 -12.04 -6.99 32.27
CA GLU A 160 -11.82 -5.59 32.60
C GLU A 160 -10.37 -5.19 32.32
N LEU A 161 -10.17 -4.12 31.55
CA LEU A 161 -8.87 -3.50 31.31
C LEU A 161 -8.86 -2.07 31.89
N GLU A 162 -7.68 -1.44 31.98
CA GLU A 162 -7.50 -0.09 32.54
C GLU A 162 -8.40 0.99 31.91
N ASP A 163 -8.78 0.83 30.64
CA ASP A 163 -9.66 1.71 29.87
C ASP A 163 -11.07 1.12 29.67
N GLY A 164 -11.48 0.17 30.51
CA GLY A 164 -12.82 -0.45 30.55
C GLY A 164 -12.86 -1.91 30.06
N LEU A 165 -14.04 -2.54 30.13
CA LEU A 165 -14.34 -3.86 29.58
C LEU A 165 -13.89 -4.02 28.11
N ALA A 166 -13.25 -5.14 27.78
CA ALA A 166 -12.86 -5.51 26.41
C ALA A 166 -13.03 -7.02 26.18
N ARG A 167 -13.17 -7.45 24.91
CA ARG A 167 -13.31 -8.88 24.55
C ARG A 167 -12.79 -9.18 23.14
N PHE A 168 -12.60 -10.46 22.83
CA PHE A 168 -12.58 -10.95 21.44
C PHE A 168 -14.00 -11.34 21.00
N GLU A 169 -14.38 -11.03 19.77
CA GLU A 169 -15.63 -11.51 19.17
C GLU A 169 -15.53 -12.97 18.71
N ASP A 170 -14.33 -13.41 18.32
CA ASP A 170 -14.02 -14.81 17.99
C ASP A 170 -12.56 -15.13 18.35
N VAL A 171 -12.31 -16.39 18.72
CA VAL A 171 -10.98 -16.95 19.06
C VAL A 171 -10.88 -18.38 18.54
N VAL A 172 -10.06 -18.58 17.50
CA VAL A 172 -9.85 -19.88 16.85
C VAL A 172 -8.42 -20.34 17.07
N TYR A 173 -8.24 -21.52 17.68
CA TYR A 173 -6.91 -22.12 17.84
C TYR A 173 -6.35 -22.60 16.49
N ALA A 174 -5.10 -22.24 16.20
CA ALA A 174 -4.42 -22.49 14.94
C ALA A 174 -3.20 -23.44 15.08
N GLY A 175 -3.06 -24.10 16.23
CA GLY A 175 -1.95 -25.00 16.55
C GLY A 175 -0.81 -24.33 17.34
N GLY A 176 0.12 -25.16 17.81
CA GLY A 176 1.20 -24.75 18.71
C GLY A 176 2.05 -25.93 19.16
N GLU A 177 3.22 -25.65 19.72
CA GLU A 177 4.18 -26.63 20.23
C GLU A 177 4.82 -26.11 21.53
N GLY A 178 4.85 -26.94 22.58
CA GLY A 178 5.22 -26.52 23.93
C GLY A 178 4.40 -25.30 24.38
N MET A 179 5.05 -24.34 25.04
CA MET A 179 4.44 -23.09 25.51
C MET A 179 4.11 -22.07 24.39
N ASN A 180 4.23 -22.44 23.10
CA ASN A 180 4.00 -21.53 21.98
C ASN A 180 2.72 -21.89 21.22
N HIS A 181 1.67 -21.12 21.43
CA HIS A 181 0.37 -21.33 20.79
C HIS A 181 0.05 -20.21 19.78
N THR A 182 -0.68 -20.56 18.71
CA THR A 182 -1.14 -19.61 17.69
C THR A 182 -2.66 -19.60 17.68
N PHE A 183 -3.25 -18.40 17.62
CA PHE A 183 -4.68 -18.16 17.53
C PHE A 183 -4.99 -17.18 16.41
N TYR A 184 -6.15 -17.31 15.79
CA TYR A 184 -6.81 -16.20 15.10
C TYR A 184 -7.81 -15.57 16.06
N VAL A 185 -7.81 -14.24 16.18
CA VAL A 185 -8.74 -13.50 17.03
C VAL A 185 -9.36 -12.33 16.29
N VAL A 186 -10.62 -12.03 16.57
CA VAL A 186 -11.37 -10.92 15.97
C VAL A 186 -11.69 -9.85 17.02
N ILE A 187 -11.46 -8.58 16.67
CA ILE A 187 -11.95 -7.41 17.42
C ILE A 187 -12.70 -6.46 16.50
N THR A 188 -13.71 -5.77 17.03
CA THR A 188 -14.55 -4.78 16.30
C THR A 188 -14.25 -3.33 16.70
N GLU A 189 -13.48 -3.13 17.76
CA GLU A 189 -12.84 -1.86 18.12
C GLU A 189 -11.31 -1.88 17.84
N GLY A 190 -10.56 -0.95 18.44
CA GLY A 190 -9.16 -0.69 18.10
C GLY A 190 -8.46 0.22 19.10
N ARG A 191 -8.68 -0.05 20.39
CA ARG A 191 -8.03 0.63 21.52
C ARG A 191 -6.52 0.38 21.49
N ASN A 192 -5.77 1.18 22.25
CA ASN A 192 -4.32 1.05 22.28
C ASN A 192 -3.93 -0.36 22.76
N ARG A 193 -3.17 -1.09 21.93
CA ARG A 193 -2.60 -2.42 22.26
C ARG A 193 -3.61 -3.47 22.72
N GLU A 194 -4.88 -3.30 22.37
CA GLU A 194 -6.03 -4.07 22.89
C GLU A 194 -5.82 -5.60 22.85
N VAL A 195 -5.46 -6.17 21.69
CA VAL A 195 -5.18 -7.61 21.55
C VAL A 195 -4.09 -8.10 22.51
N ARG A 196 -3.07 -7.28 22.79
CA ARG A 196 -2.00 -7.64 23.73
C ARG A 196 -2.52 -7.62 25.15
N ARG A 197 -3.15 -6.51 25.56
CA ARG A 197 -3.71 -6.34 26.91
C ARG A 197 -4.77 -7.39 27.26
N LEU A 198 -5.56 -7.82 26.28
CA LEU A 198 -6.47 -8.95 26.42
C LEU A 198 -5.72 -10.23 26.84
N TRP A 199 -4.73 -10.67 26.06
CA TRP A 199 -3.93 -11.85 26.42
C TRP A 199 -3.11 -11.66 27.71
N ASP A 200 -2.50 -10.50 27.90
CA ASP A 200 -1.72 -10.15 29.09
C ASP A 200 -2.60 -10.21 30.37
N SER A 201 -3.90 -9.88 30.29
CA SER A 201 -4.86 -10.01 31.41
C SER A 201 -5.06 -11.46 31.90
N GLN A 202 -4.75 -12.44 31.05
CA GLN A 202 -4.78 -13.87 31.39
C GLN A 202 -3.39 -14.40 31.77
N GLY A 203 -2.39 -13.53 31.95
CA GLY A 203 -1.01 -13.91 32.24
C GLY A 203 -0.24 -14.47 31.03
N VAL A 204 -0.72 -14.24 29.80
CA VAL A 204 -0.21 -14.86 28.57
C VAL A 204 0.40 -13.79 27.66
N THR A 205 1.70 -13.90 27.36
CA THR A 205 2.42 -12.84 26.61
C THR A 205 2.28 -12.98 25.09
N VAL A 206 1.93 -11.92 24.36
CA VAL A 206 1.91 -11.92 22.89
C VAL A 206 3.31 -11.78 22.28
N SER A 207 3.91 -12.90 21.85
CA SER A 207 5.22 -12.93 21.18
C SER A 207 5.19 -12.42 19.73
N ARG A 208 4.09 -12.61 18.99
CA ARG A 208 3.93 -12.09 17.62
C ARG A 208 2.50 -11.70 17.32
N LEU A 209 2.31 -10.54 16.68
CA LEU A 209 1.00 -10.04 16.29
C LEU A 209 1.01 -9.65 14.81
N LYS A 210 0.09 -10.21 14.02
CA LYS A 210 -0.06 -9.90 12.60
C LYS A 210 -1.53 -9.71 12.24
N ARG A 211 -1.93 -8.52 11.78
CA ARG A 211 -3.28 -8.32 11.22
C ARG A 211 -3.41 -9.06 9.88
N VAL A 212 -4.38 -9.95 9.75
CA VAL A 212 -4.59 -10.76 8.54
C VAL A 212 -5.84 -10.35 7.75
N ARG A 213 -6.79 -9.66 8.38
CA ARG A 213 -8.01 -9.14 7.73
C ARG A 213 -8.44 -7.79 8.30
N TYR A 214 -9.12 -6.99 7.49
CA TYR A 214 -9.80 -5.76 7.89
C TYR A 214 -11.09 -5.64 7.08
N GLY A 215 -12.25 -5.74 7.75
CA GLY A 215 -13.54 -5.93 7.09
C GLY A 215 -13.49 -7.17 6.18
N ASP A 216 -13.84 -6.98 4.92
CA ASP A 216 -13.83 -8.03 3.88
C ASP A 216 -12.49 -8.15 3.13
N VAL A 217 -11.48 -7.34 3.46
CA VAL A 217 -10.16 -7.39 2.80
C VAL A 217 -9.19 -8.29 3.56
N TYR A 218 -8.69 -9.31 2.87
CA TYR A 218 -7.75 -10.30 3.39
C TYR A 218 -6.32 -10.02 2.91
N LEU A 219 -5.35 -10.24 3.80
CA LEU A 219 -3.95 -10.21 3.44
C LEU A 219 -3.54 -11.51 2.72
N THR A 220 -3.27 -11.43 1.42
CA THR A 220 -2.86 -12.59 0.63
C THR A 220 -1.53 -13.16 1.14
N LYS A 221 -1.40 -14.50 1.15
CA LYS A 221 -0.22 -15.20 1.71
C LYS A 221 1.08 -14.94 0.95
N ASP A 222 0.98 -14.52 -0.31
CA ASP A 222 2.08 -14.30 -1.25
C ASP A 222 2.62 -12.86 -1.26
N MET A 223 1.85 -11.89 -0.75
CA MET A 223 2.23 -10.49 -0.59
C MET A 223 3.47 -10.39 0.32
N PRO A 224 4.63 -9.92 -0.18
CA PRO A 224 5.80 -9.74 0.67
C PRO A 224 5.57 -8.68 1.75
N ARG A 225 6.31 -8.77 2.86
CA ARG A 225 6.37 -7.67 3.83
C ARG A 225 6.84 -6.41 3.10
N GLY A 226 6.22 -5.27 3.38
CA GLY A 226 6.47 -4.01 2.68
C GLY A 226 5.93 -3.90 1.26
N GLY A 227 5.26 -4.94 0.75
CA GLY A 227 4.50 -4.88 -0.49
C GLY A 227 3.12 -4.27 -0.27
N TRP A 228 2.61 -3.60 -1.30
CA TRP A 228 1.20 -3.21 -1.43
C TRP A 228 0.64 -3.71 -2.76
N SER A 229 -0.68 -3.86 -2.79
CA SER A 229 -1.49 -3.92 -4.02
C SER A 229 -2.64 -2.93 -3.90
N GLU A 230 -3.06 -2.37 -5.03
CA GLU A 230 -4.29 -1.60 -5.14
C GLU A 230 -5.48 -2.56 -5.37
N LEU A 231 -6.61 -2.28 -4.72
CA LEU A 231 -7.84 -3.08 -4.79
C LEU A 231 -8.61 -2.82 -6.09
N GLU A 232 -9.26 -3.84 -6.64
CA GLU A 232 -10.16 -3.69 -7.79
C GLU A 232 -11.46 -3.00 -7.40
N LEU A 233 -12.15 -2.39 -8.37
CA LEU A 233 -13.40 -1.65 -8.17
C LEU A 233 -14.47 -2.46 -7.38
N LYS A 234 -14.53 -3.78 -7.58
CA LYS A 234 -15.41 -4.66 -6.82
C LYS A 234 -15.03 -4.70 -5.32
N GLU A 235 -13.76 -4.89 -5.02
CA GLU A 235 -13.21 -4.94 -3.65
C GLU A 235 -13.33 -3.57 -2.95
N VAL A 236 -13.21 -2.46 -3.70
CA VAL A 236 -13.50 -1.10 -3.23
C VAL A 236 -14.97 -0.93 -2.88
N ASN A 237 -15.88 -1.35 -3.76
CA ASN A 237 -17.32 -1.19 -3.55
C ASN A 237 -17.87 -2.11 -2.45
N GLU A 238 -17.28 -3.28 -2.24
CA GLU A 238 -17.55 -4.13 -1.07
C GLU A 238 -17.26 -3.36 0.23
N LEU A 239 -16.05 -2.80 0.39
CA LEU A 239 -15.70 -1.99 1.56
C LEU A 239 -16.58 -0.75 1.75
N ARG A 240 -16.99 -0.09 0.67
CA ARG A 240 -17.88 1.09 0.73
C ARG A 240 -19.27 0.71 1.19
N ALA A 241 -19.80 -0.42 0.72
CA ALA A 241 -21.09 -0.95 1.16
C ALA A 241 -21.09 -1.29 2.66
N THR A 242 -20.01 -1.88 3.19
CA THR A 242 -19.84 -2.16 4.64
C THR A 242 -20.02 -0.93 5.54
N VAL A 243 -19.81 0.28 5.00
CA VAL A 243 -19.92 1.55 5.74
C VAL A 243 -20.97 2.53 5.17
N GLU A 244 -21.95 2.01 4.42
CA GLU A 244 -23.07 2.79 3.87
C GLU A 244 -22.61 3.98 2.99
N LEU A 245 -21.56 3.78 2.20
CA LEU A 245 -21.15 4.72 1.15
C LEU A 245 -21.67 4.26 -0.22
N PRO A 246 -22.06 5.20 -1.11
CA PRO A 246 -22.49 4.85 -2.46
C PRO A 246 -21.32 4.20 -3.23
N PRO A 247 -21.60 3.26 -4.15
CA PRO A 247 -20.57 2.60 -4.92
C PRO A 247 -19.85 3.57 -5.86
N GLU A 248 -18.56 3.35 -6.07
CA GLU A 248 -17.78 3.97 -7.13
C GLU A 248 -18.15 3.38 -8.49
N THR A 249 -18.16 4.22 -9.52
CA THR A 249 -18.33 3.82 -10.92
C THR A 249 -17.00 3.70 -11.68
N GLU A 250 -15.94 4.35 -11.19
CA GLU A 250 -14.65 4.49 -11.87
C GLU A 250 -13.49 3.86 -11.09
N THR A 251 -12.37 3.59 -11.78
CA THR A 251 -11.15 3.09 -11.14
C THR A 251 -9.90 3.60 -11.83
N ALA A 252 -8.90 3.99 -11.03
CA ALA A 252 -7.58 4.39 -11.51
C ALA A 252 -6.72 3.20 -11.99
N LEU A 253 -7.18 1.96 -11.80
CA LEU A 253 -6.51 0.76 -12.29
C LEU A 253 -6.72 0.60 -13.80
N THR A 254 -5.69 0.87 -14.59
CA THR A 254 -5.68 0.59 -16.03
C THR A 254 -5.95 -0.90 -16.31
N VAL A 255 -6.45 -1.24 -17.50
CA VAL A 255 -6.71 -2.64 -17.91
C VAL A 255 -5.42 -3.51 -17.82
N GLU A 256 -4.25 -2.91 -18.03
CA GLU A 256 -2.96 -3.58 -17.80
C GLU A 256 -2.62 -3.71 -16.30
N GLY A 257 -2.99 -2.72 -15.48
CA GLY A 257 -2.91 -2.77 -14.01
C GLY A 257 -3.75 -3.90 -13.42
N GLN A 258 -4.99 -4.06 -13.90
CA GLN A 258 -5.89 -5.17 -13.57
C GLN A 258 -5.26 -6.53 -13.95
N LYS A 259 -4.74 -6.66 -15.18
CA LYS A 259 -3.96 -7.85 -15.60
C LYS A 259 -2.67 -8.06 -14.78
N ARG A 260 -2.11 -7.00 -14.19
CA ARG A 260 -0.92 -7.03 -13.32
C ARG A 260 -1.16 -7.46 -11.87
N LYS A 261 -2.37 -7.95 -11.49
CA LYS A 261 -2.56 -8.75 -10.25
C LYS A 261 -1.56 -9.93 -10.11
N LYS A 262 -0.85 -10.33 -11.18
CA LYS A 262 0.21 -11.37 -11.19
C LYS A 262 1.64 -10.86 -10.89
N GLY A 263 1.79 -9.61 -10.46
CA GLY A 263 3.07 -8.93 -10.24
C GLY A 263 3.88 -9.29 -8.98
N ILE A 264 3.57 -10.34 -8.21
CA ILE A 264 4.25 -10.62 -6.90
C ILE A 264 5.78 -10.63 -7.00
N ARG A 265 6.35 -11.13 -8.11
CA ARG A 265 7.80 -11.07 -8.39
C ARG A 265 8.31 -9.62 -8.56
N GLN A 266 7.53 -8.75 -9.20
CA GLN A 266 7.83 -7.32 -9.34
C GLN A 266 7.70 -6.58 -8.01
N ILE A 267 6.66 -6.87 -7.21
CA ILE A 267 6.48 -6.31 -5.85
C ILE A 267 7.69 -6.70 -4.98
N ARG A 268 8.08 -7.99 -4.95
CA ARG A 268 9.28 -8.46 -4.25
C ARG A 268 10.56 -7.74 -4.71
N ARG A 269 10.73 -7.52 -6.02
CA ARG A 269 11.86 -6.74 -6.58
C ARG A 269 11.79 -5.25 -6.24
N ALA A 270 10.61 -4.68 -6.02
CA ALA A 270 10.46 -3.29 -5.58
C ALA A 270 10.79 -3.13 -4.08
N VAL A 271 10.26 -4.03 -3.24
CA VAL A 271 10.58 -4.11 -1.81
C VAL A 271 12.08 -4.26 -1.59
N ARG A 272 12.71 -5.27 -2.20
CA ARG A 272 14.15 -5.54 -2.01
C ARG A 272 15.02 -4.36 -2.42
N ARG A 273 14.74 -3.71 -3.57
CA ARG A 273 15.46 -2.50 -4.01
C ARG A 273 15.28 -1.30 -3.09
N HIS A 274 14.20 -1.22 -2.32
CA HIS A 274 14.01 -0.18 -1.32
C HIS A 274 14.78 -0.50 -0.03
N GLU A 275 14.79 -1.77 0.40
CA GLU A 275 15.59 -2.23 1.55
C GLU A 275 17.10 -2.02 1.28
N GLU A 276 17.60 -2.45 0.13
CA GLU A 276 18.97 -2.19 -0.37
C GLU A 276 19.34 -0.69 -0.33
N ARG A 277 18.39 0.21 -0.66
CA ARG A 277 18.59 1.68 -0.63
C ARG A 277 18.64 2.25 0.78
N ILE A 278 17.86 1.71 1.72
CA ILE A 278 17.89 2.15 3.12
C ILE A 278 19.20 1.74 3.77
N GLU A 279 19.62 0.49 3.60
CA GLU A 279 20.87 -0.04 4.16
C GLU A 279 22.08 0.76 3.64
N THR A 280 22.15 1.00 2.32
CA THR A 280 23.24 1.78 1.72
C THR A 280 23.16 3.29 2.00
N GLY A 281 21.95 3.84 2.17
CA GLY A 281 21.75 5.24 2.55
C GLY A 281 22.22 5.55 3.96
N ASN A 282 21.93 4.65 4.92
CA ASN A 282 22.33 4.82 6.32
C ASN A 282 23.86 4.70 6.52
N GLY A 283 24.57 3.98 5.64
CA GLY A 283 26.03 3.86 5.67
C GLY A 283 26.78 5.08 5.10
N ASN A 284 26.19 5.84 4.16
CA ASN A 284 26.92 6.88 3.43
C ASN A 284 26.92 8.27 4.08
N ALA A 285 26.07 8.52 5.08
CA ALA A 285 25.99 9.82 5.77
C ALA A 285 27.21 10.14 6.66
N ARG A 286 28.10 9.17 6.92
CA ARG A 286 29.34 9.35 7.72
C ARG A 286 30.63 9.00 6.98
N GLY A 287 30.58 8.66 5.69
CA GLY A 287 31.71 8.05 4.96
C GLY A 287 32.25 8.80 3.73
N ARG A 288 31.69 9.96 3.35
CA ARG A 288 32.07 10.70 2.12
C ARG A 288 32.68 12.08 2.38
N ARG A 289 33.75 12.12 3.17
CA ARG A 289 34.83 13.11 3.03
C ARG A 289 36.17 12.37 2.94
N GLY A 290 36.80 12.46 1.77
CA GLY A 290 38.18 12.00 1.54
C GLY A 290 38.36 10.53 1.17
N ARG A 291 38.38 10.23 -0.14
CA ARG A 291 39.46 9.41 -0.73
C ARG A 291 39.59 9.55 -2.25
N ASN A 292 40.68 10.23 -2.61
CA ASN A 292 41.53 10.11 -3.78
C ASN A 292 40.89 9.98 -5.17
N ASN A 293 40.91 11.11 -5.88
CA ASN A 293 41.02 11.14 -7.33
C ASN A 293 42.48 10.81 -7.72
N ASP A 294 42.83 9.53 -7.81
CA ASP A 294 44.14 9.10 -8.33
C ASP A 294 44.08 7.72 -9.01
N ARG A 295 43.85 7.72 -10.33
CA ARG A 295 44.14 6.59 -11.21
C ARG A 295 44.82 7.09 -12.48
N ARG A 296 46.15 7.00 -12.44
CA ARG A 296 47.05 7.28 -13.56
C ARG A 296 46.74 6.40 -14.77
N ASN A 297 46.86 7.00 -15.94
CA ASN A 297 46.76 6.37 -17.25
C ASN A 297 48.13 5.74 -17.63
N PRO A 298 48.22 4.46 -18.05
CA PRO A 298 49.48 3.86 -18.46
C PRO A 298 49.76 4.01 -19.96
N GLY A 299 50.75 4.85 -20.29
CA GLY A 299 51.75 4.56 -21.33
C GLY A 299 51.33 4.46 -22.80
N ALA A 300 51.48 5.58 -23.52
CA ALA A 300 52.02 5.55 -24.88
C ALA A 300 52.99 6.75 -25.03
N SER A 301 54.21 6.50 -25.47
CA SER A 301 55.24 7.51 -25.71
C SER A 301 56.20 7.01 -26.81
N ARG A 302 56.95 7.95 -27.41
CA ARG A 302 57.71 7.88 -28.67
C ARG A 302 56.87 8.16 -29.92
N ASN A 303 57.30 9.00 -30.87
CA ASN A 303 58.36 10.02 -30.85
C ASN A 303 58.21 10.95 -32.08
N ALA A 304 58.87 12.12 -32.01
CA ALA A 304 59.33 12.96 -33.14
C ALA A 304 58.29 13.59 -34.11
N ASP A 305 58.13 14.91 -33.97
CA ASP A 305 58.45 15.98 -34.94
C ASP A 305 58.00 15.95 -36.43
N VAL A 306 57.99 17.18 -36.97
CA VAL A 306 57.97 17.62 -38.39
C VAL A 306 56.60 18.07 -38.97
N GLU A 307 56.43 19.39 -38.90
CA GLU A 307 55.99 20.34 -39.95
C GLU A 307 54.80 20.09 -40.92
N SER A 308 54.07 21.21 -41.11
CA SER A 308 53.62 21.81 -42.39
C SER A 308 52.19 21.57 -42.94
N GLN A 309 51.55 22.71 -43.22
CA GLN A 309 50.71 23.06 -44.38
C GLN A 309 49.43 22.22 -44.65
N GLN A 310 48.25 22.83 -44.53
CA GLN A 310 47.54 23.48 -45.65
C GLN A 310 47.45 22.61 -46.92
N ASN A 311 46.24 22.11 -47.26
CA ASN A 311 45.43 22.77 -48.29
C ASN A 311 43.95 22.34 -48.33
N GLU A 312 43.16 23.10 -49.08
CA GLU A 312 41.73 22.98 -49.32
C GLU A 312 41.33 21.90 -50.37
N ARG A 313 40.02 21.87 -50.67
CA ARG A 313 39.33 21.41 -51.91
C ARG A 313 38.91 19.94 -51.96
N ARG A 314 37.81 19.55 -52.60
CA ARG A 314 36.52 20.11 -53.09
C ARG A 314 35.94 18.97 -53.96
N GLY A 315 34.61 18.87 -54.06
CA GLY A 315 33.92 18.02 -55.05
C GLY A 315 33.13 16.88 -54.40
N SER A 316 31.79 16.90 -54.35
CA SER A 316 30.78 16.96 -55.42
C SER A 316 30.77 15.73 -56.33
N GLY A 317 29.82 14.81 -56.14
CA GLY A 317 29.62 13.62 -56.97
C GLY A 317 28.26 12.95 -56.72
N ARG A 318 27.32 13.17 -57.63
CA ARG A 318 25.89 12.78 -57.55
C ARG A 318 25.61 11.61 -58.49
N SER A 319 25.08 10.48 -58.00
CA SER A 319 24.19 9.58 -58.79
C SER A 319 23.61 8.38 -58.03
N GLN A 320 22.29 8.21 -58.13
CA GLN A 320 21.57 6.92 -58.20
C GLN A 320 21.36 6.59 -59.72
N PRO A 321 20.66 5.52 -60.20
CA PRO A 321 19.81 4.53 -59.49
C PRO A 321 19.77 3.06 -60.00
N ALA A 322 19.10 2.21 -59.20
CA ALA A 322 18.16 1.10 -59.55
C ALA A 322 18.49 -0.01 -60.59
N LYS A 323 18.17 -1.28 -60.24
CA LYS A 323 17.00 -2.04 -60.78
C LYS A 323 16.92 -3.50 -60.28
N GLY A 324 15.71 -4.09 -60.35
CA GLY A 324 15.38 -5.51 -60.08
C GLY A 324 14.38 -5.66 -58.92
N ARG A 325 13.05 -5.88 -59.08
CA ARG A 325 12.29 -6.96 -59.77
C ARG A 325 12.71 -8.37 -59.32
N ASP A 326 11.88 -9.41 -59.20
CA ASP A 326 10.41 -9.66 -59.24
C ASP A 326 10.22 -11.14 -58.79
N ASN A 327 9.11 -11.70 -58.28
CA ASN A 327 7.82 -11.27 -57.70
C ASN A 327 7.14 -12.54 -57.07
N ARG A 328 5.92 -12.48 -56.51
CA ARG A 328 4.92 -13.60 -56.32
C ARG A 328 5.25 -14.73 -55.30
N ASN A 329 4.41 -14.95 -54.28
CA ASN A 329 3.16 -15.76 -54.23
C ASN A 329 3.42 -17.29 -54.13
N ASP A 330 2.66 -18.14 -53.42
CA ASP A 330 1.43 -17.98 -52.61
C ASP A 330 1.29 -19.13 -51.55
N SER A 331 0.30 -19.02 -50.66
CA SER A 331 -0.42 -19.98 -49.80
C SER A 331 -0.05 -21.49 -49.71
N GLY A 332 -0.34 -22.11 -48.54
CA GLY A 332 -0.52 -23.57 -48.43
C GLY A 332 -0.17 -24.23 -47.08
N LYS A 333 -1.19 -24.59 -46.28
CA LYS A 333 -1.15 -25.52 -45.12
C LYS A 333 -2.03 -26.75 -45.47
N PRO A 334 -2.16 -27.81 -44.63
CA PRO A 334 -1.17 -28.54 -43.81
C PRO A 334 -1.35 -30.09 -43.89
N GLN A 335 -0.42 -30.88 -43.32
CA GLN A 335 -0.55 -32.24 -42.73
C GLN A 335 0.91 -32.78 -42.46
N SER A 336 1.21 -33.80 -41.64
CA SER A 336 0.42 -34.88 -41.04
C SER A 336 0.92 -35.31 -39.63
N SER A 337 0.24 -36.32 -39.08
CA SER A 337 0.39 -37.04 -37.80
C SER A 337 1.77 -37.58 -37.36
N GLY A 338 1.97 -37.69 -36.05
CA GLY A 338 2.99 -38.55 -35.41
C GLY A 338 2.67 -38.94 -33.96
N LYS A 339 2.25 -40.19 -33.72
CA LYS A 339 1.95 -40.72 -32.37
C LYS A 339 3.23 -41.03 -31.58
N ARG A 340 3.22 -40.83 -30.25
CA ARG A 340 3.79 -41.80 -29.28
C ARG A 340 3.27 -41.60 -27.84
N LYS A 341 2.93 -42.73 -27.21
CA LYS A 341 2.69 -43.00 -25.78
C LYS A 341 3.66 -44.15 -25.42
N PRO A 342 4.07 -44.40 -24.16
CA PRO A 342 3.15 -45.01 -23.18
C PRO A 342 3.38 -44.66 -21.68
N SER A 343 2.49 -45.22 -20.82
CA SER A 343 2.64 -45.62 -19.39
C SER A 343 3.60 -44.84 -18.48
N GLY A 344 3.20 -44.31 -17.31
CA GLY A 344 2.54 -44.97 -16.17
C GLY A 344 3.46 -44.80 -14.94
N ASN A 345 3.06 -44.80 -13.66
CA ASN A 345 1.80 -45.21 -13.00
C ASN A 345 1.65 -44.46 -11.64
N ALA A 346 0.45 -44.47 -11.03
CA ALA A 346 0.04 -44.25 -9.61
C ALA A 346 0.90 -43.35 -8.65
N ALA A 347 0.35 -42.50 -7.77
CA ALA A 347 -0.73 -42.78 -6.83
C ALA A 347 -1.25 -41.54 -6.04
N ASN A 348 -2.50 -41.63 -5.59
CA ASN A 348 -3.12 -41.00 -4.40
C ASN A 348 -2.50 -39.72 -3.75
N ARG A 349 -3.31 -38.66 -3.68
CA ARG A 349 -3.80 -38.12 -2.38
C ARG A 349 -5.13 -37.37 -2.55
N ARG A 350 -6.05 -37.60 -1.60
CA ARG A 350 -7.41 -37.03 -1.56
C ARG A 350 -7.36 -35.54 -1.24
N ASN A 351 -8.30 -34.77 -1.81
CA ASN A 351 -8.45 -33.34 -1.60
C ASN A 351 -9.76 -33.06 -0.81
N PRO A 352 -9.72 -32.83 0.51
CA PRO A 352 -10.88 -32.38 1.28
C PRO A 352 -10.98 -30.84 1.28
N LEU A 353 -12.18 -30.33 1.57
CA LEU A 353 -12.59 -28.90 1.66
C LEU A 353 -13.19 -28.29 0.38
N ALA A 354 -14.41 -28.72 0.08
CA ALA A 354 -15.40 -27.93 -0.64
C ALA A 354 -16.71 -27.91 0.17
N ASN A 355 -16.82 -27.00 1.15
CA ASN A 355 -18.07 -26.76 1.90
C ASN A 355 -18.73 -25.48 1.42
N LYS A 356 -20.00 -25.59 1.02
CA LYS A 356 -20.89 -24.48 0.64
C LYS A 356 -21.48 -23.83 1.90
N PRO A 357 -21.82 -22.52 1.88
CA PRO A 357 -22.52 -21.88 2.99
C PRO A 357 -23.97 -22.38 3.11
N ALA A 358 -24.45 -22.51 4.35
CA ALA A 358 -25.83 -22.88 4.66
C ALA A 358 -26.78 -21.67 4.56
N LYS A 359 -28.03 -21.90 4.15
CA LYS A 359 -29.09 -20.87 4.13
C LYS A 359 -29.63 -20.60 5.54
N PRO A 360 -30.04 -19.36 5.86
CA PRO A 360 -30.66 -19.05 7.15
C PRO A 360 -32.07 -19.68 7.26
N ARG A 361 -32.38 -20.22 8.44
CA ARG A 361 -33.74 -20.62 8.82
C ARG A 361 -34.49 -19.41 9.38
N THR A 362 -35.60 -19.06 8.77
CA THR A 362 -36.61 -18.19 9.38
C THR A 362 -37.25 -18.91 10.58
N ARG A 363 -37.59 -18.15 11.62
CA ARG A 363 -38.54 -18.57 12.67
C ARG A 363 -39.84 -17.76 12.52
N LYS A 364 -40.96 -18.43 12.77
CA LYS A 364 -42.23 -17.80 13.12
C LYS A 364 -42.19 -17.33 14.56
#